data_AF-Q01039-F1
#
_entry.id   AF-Q01039-F1
#
_cell.length_a   1.000
_cell.length_b   1.000
_cell.length_c   1.000
_cell.angle_alpha   90.00
_cell.angle_beta   90.00
_cell.angle_gamma   90.00
#
_symmetry.space_group_name_H-M   'P 1'
#
loop_
_entity.id
_entity.type
_entity.pdbx_description
1 polymer ?
#
loop_
_entity_poly.entity_id
_entity_poly.type
_entity_poly.pdbx_seq_one_letter_code
_entity_poly.pdbx_strand_id
1 'polypeptide(L)'
;VSQTPAPTTQAAGPPPSTAHGDNKELDDALDQLSDSLGQRQPDPDENKPVEDKVKEKAKAEHRDKLGERDDTIPPKYQHLLDDNKEGTPGKPKASEKPKASEKPAGAQDPIDALSGDFDSCPSTTETSTDTPKDKDKKPASSAEAPRNGG
;
A
#
# COMPACT_ATOMS: atom_id res chain seq x y z
N VAL A 1 18.90 51.53 21.62
CA VAL A 1 18.86 50.23 20.92
C VAL A 1 19.63 50.40 19.63
N SER A 2 20.88 49.93 19.57
CA SER A 2 21.71 50.04 18.37
C SER A 2 21.41 48.83 17.48
N GLN A 3 20.91 49.06 16.26
CA GLN A 3 20.76 48.00 15.26
C GLN A 3 22.07 47.88 14.48
N THR A 4 22.62 46.67 14.42
CA THR A 4 23.67 46.31 13.47
C THR A 4 23.02 45.57 12.29
N PRO A 5 23.27 45.98 11.03
CA PRO A 5 22.77 45.24 9.88
C PRO A 5 23.51 43.90 9.72
N ALA A 6 22.77 42.86 9.33
CA ALA A 6 23.31 41.52 9.05
C ALA A 6 24.07 41.50 7.71
N PRO A 7 25.11 40.66 7.56
CA PRO A 7 25.86 40.53 6.31
C PRO A 7 25.02 39.86 5.21
N THR A 8 25.02 40.45 4.02
CA THR A 8 24.50 39.85 2.79
C THR A 8 25.46 38.77 2.29
N THR A 9 25.03 37.52 2.30
CA THR A 9 25.73 36.42 1.62
C THR A 9 25.35 36.45 0.14
N GLN A 10 26.31 36.78 -0.74
CA GLN A 10 26.15 36.54 -2.17
C GLN A 10 26.37 35.03 -2.41
N ALA A 11 25.31 34.30 -2.74
CA ALA A 11 25.41 32.94 -3.21
C ALA A 11 25.97 32.96 -4.64
N ALA A 12 27.25 32.63 -4.79
CA ALA A 12 27.81 32.31 -6.10
C ALA A 12 27.22 30.96 -6.56
N GLY A 13 26.70 30.93 -7.78
CA GLY A 13 26.13 29.72 -8.38
C GLY A 13 27.16 28.59 -8.51
N PRO A 14 26.69 27.33 -8.73
CA PRO A 14 27.58 26.18 -8.80
C PRO A 14 28.57 26.33 -9.97
N PRO A 15 29.87 25.99 -9.78
CA PRO A 15 30.84 26.02 -10.86
C PRO A 15 30.45 25.04 -11.99
N PRO A 16 30.92 25.27 -13.23
CA PRO A 16 30.59 24.41 -14.36
C PRO A 16 31.05 22.97 -14.07
N SER A 17 30.12 22.03 -14.27
CA SER A 17 30.40 20.59 -14.16
C SER A 17 31.48 20.21 -15.15
N THR A 18 32.72 20.07 -14.68
CA THR A 18 33.81 19.52 -15.47
C THR A 18 33.50 18.06 -15.70
N ALA A 19 33.16 17.78 -16.96
CA ALA A 19 32.89 16.47 -17.48
C ALA A 19 33.99 15.47 -17.11
N HIS A 20 33.54 14.26 -16.77
CA HIS A 20 34.22 12.96 -16.88
C HIS A 20 35.56 13.00 -17.63
N GLY A 21 36.62 13.35 -16.90
CA GLY A 21 37.96 12.84 -17.16
C GLY A 21 38.21 11.75 -16.12
N ASP A 22 39.08 10.80 -16.43
CA ASP A 22 39.56 9.80 -15.47
C ASP A 22 40.27 10.47 -14.29
N ASN A 23 39.49 11.06 -13.36
CA ASN A 23 39.97 11.82 -12.22
C ASN A 23 40.36 10.84 -11.12
N LYS A 24 41.27 9.91 -11.42
CA LYS A 24 41.80 8.94 -10.47
C LYS A 24 42.31 9.63 -9.21
N GLU A 25 42.94 10.79 -9.37
CA GLU A 25 43.40 11.62 -8.25
C GLU A 25 42.26 12.16 -7.37
N LEU A 26 41.10 12.49 -7.96
CA LEU A 26 39.91 12.90 -7.21
C LEU A 26 39.29 11.70 -6.50
N ASP A 27 39.19 10.55 -7.18
CA ASP A 27 38.68 9.31 -6.59
C ASP A 27 39.57 8.86 -5.42
N ASP A 28 40.89 8.94 -5.58
CA ASP A 28 41.88 8.66 -4.53
C ASP A 28 41.71 9.63 -3.34
N ALA A 29 41.48 10.92 -3.60
CA ALA A 29 41.23 11.91 -2.55
C ALA A 29 39.92 11.63 -1.79
N LEU A 30 38.87 11.19 -2.50
CA LEU A 30 37.60 10.78 -1.88
C LEU A 30 37.76 9.51 -1.06
N ASP A 31 38.56 8.55 -1.52
CA ASP A 31 38.89 7.32 -0.79
C ASP A 31 39.66 7.63 0.50
N GLN A 32 40.66 8.53 0.46
CA GLN A 32 41.38 8.98 1.66
C GLN A 32 40.47 9.66 2.70
N LEU A 33 39.50 10.44 2.24
CA LEU A 33 38.49 11.03 3.12
C LEU A 33 37.56 9.96 3.70
N SER A 34 37.20 8.94 2.91
CA SER A 34 36.42 7.78 3.36
C SER A 34 37.16 7.01 4.45
N ASP A 35 38.45 6.71 4.26
CA ASP A 35 39.31 6.06 5.25
C ASP A 35 39.44 6.83 6.56
N SER A 36 39.37 8.18 6.50
CA SER A 36 39.43 9.04 7.68
C SER A 36 38.21 8.90 8.61
N LEU A 37 37.07 8.38 8.12
CA LEU A 37 35.88 8.10 8.93
C LEU A 37 36.07 6.92 9.88
N GLY A 38 37.08 6.08 9.64
CA GLY A 38 37.37 4.88 10.41
C GLY A 38 36.44 3.70 10.09
N GLN A 39 36.70 2.56 10.74
CA GLN A 39 35.95 1.33 10.53
C GLN A 39 34.93 1.11 11.65
N ARG A 40 33.77 0.52 11.32
CA ARG A 40 32.77 0.12 12.32
C ARG A 40 33.42 -0.85 13.32
N GLN A 41 33.20 -0.64 14.61
CA GLN A 41 33.59 -1.63 15.61
C GLN A 41 32.82 -2.94 15.34
N PRO A 42 33.51 -4.10 15.27
CA PRO A 42 32.83 -5.37 15.07
C PRO A 42 31.80 -5.59 16.18
N ASP A 43 30.54 -5.77 15.80
CA ASP A 43 29.50 -6.17 16.72
C ASP A 43 29.52 -7.71 16.81
N PRO A 44 29.79 -8.29 18.00
CA PRO A 44 29.88 -9.75 18.17
C PRO A 44 28.64 -10.52 17.70
N ASP A 45 27.48 -9.86 17.62
CA ASP A 45 26.22 -10.48 17.23
C ASP A 45 25.75 -10.10 15.81
N GLU A 46 26.52 -9.32 15.03
CA GLU A 46 26.10 -8.82 13.69
C GLU A 46 25.72 -9.91 12.69
N ASN A 47 26.44 -11.03 12.72
CA ASN A 47 26.21 -12.17 11.81
C ASN A 47 25.37 -13.27 12.45
N LYS A 48 24.85 -13.06 13.66
CA LYS A 48 24.05 -14.03 14.39
C LYS A 48 22.57 -13.63 14.29
N PRO A 49 21.70 -14.49 13.73
CA PRO A 49 20.26 -14.27 13.82
C PRO A 49 19.86 -14.09 15.29
N VAL A 50 19.11 -13.03 15.59
CA VAL A 50 18.64 -12.79 16.95
C VAL A 50 17.60 -13.85 17.30
N GLU A 51 17.94 -14.71 18.24
CA GLU A 51 17.02 -15.69 18.80
C GLU A 51 16.18 -15.06 19.91
N ASP A 52 14.89 -15.37 19.95
CA ASP A 52 14.03 -14.98 21.07
C ASP A 52 14.39 -15.79 22.32
N LYS A 53 15.24 -15.17 23.15
CA LYS A 53 15.70 -15.75 24.43
C LYS A 53 14.56 -15.85 25.45
N VAL A 54 13.48 -15.07 25.28
CA VAL A 54 12.37 -14.99 26.23
C VAL A 54 11.04 -15.29 25.54
N LYS A 55 10.53 -16.51 25.75
CA LYS A 55 9.25 -16.96 25.19
C LYS A 55 8.04 -16.35 25.93
N GLU A 56 7.99 -15.03 26.02
CA GLU A 56 6.87 -14.32 26.63
C GLU A 56 5.60 -14.58 25.81
N LYS A 57 4.52 -14.94 26.50
CA LYS A 57 3.22 -15.22 25.89
C LYS A 57 2.17 -14.26 26.45
N ALA A 58 1.58 -13.46 25.59
CA ALA A 58 0.41 -12.67 25.94
C ALA A 58 -0.84 -13.58 26.03
N LYS A 59 -1.77 -13.22 26.92
CA LYS A 59 -3.08 -13.88 27.01
C LYS A 59 -4.11 -13.03 26.27
N ALA A 60 -4.93 -13.69 25.47
CA ALA A 60 -6.12 -13.06 24.90
C ALA A 60 -7.23 -13.03 25.95
N GLU A 61 -7.99 -11.94 25.99
CA GLU A 61 -9.18 -11.78 26.81
C GLU A 61 -10.41 -11.70 25.91
N HIS A 62 -11.50 -12.35 26.32
CA HIS A 62 -12.80 -12.19 25.66
C HIS A 62 -13.60 -11.08 26.36
N ARG A 63 -14.15 -10.16 25.56
CA ARG A 63 -15.04 -9.10 26.03
C ARG A 63 -16.40 -9.26 25.35
N ASP A 64 -17.45 -9.17 26.16
CA ASP A 64 -18.84 -9.30 25.69
C ASP A 64 -19.17 -8.20 24.68
N LYS A 65 -19.75 -8.59 23.54
CA LYS A 65 -20.24 -7.65 22.55
C LYS A 65 -21.64 -7.19 22.95
N LEU A 66 -21.73 -5.95 23.43
CA LEU A 66 -23.02 -5.35 23.78
C LEU A 66 -23.95 -5.37 22.58
N GLY A 67 -25.17 -5.85 22.76
CA GLY A 67 -26.17 -5.94 21.70
C GLY A 67 -26.11 -7.21 20.82
N GLU A 68 -25.21 -8.16 21.09
CA GLU A 68 -25.08 -9.38 20.25
C GLU A 68 -26.29 -10.32 20.33
N ARG A 69 -26.96 -10.35 21.49
CA ARG A 69 -28.11 -11.22 21.72
C ARG A 69 -29.40 -10.57 21.23
N ASP A 70 -30.31 -11.36 20.67
CA ASP A 70 -31.58 -10.86 20.11
C ASP A 70 -32.52 -10.28 21.20
N ASP A 71 -32.36 -10.70 22.46
CA ASP A 71 -33.12 -10.17 23.61
C ASP A 71 -32.69 -8.75 24.04
N THR A 72 -31.56 -8.27 23.54
CA THR A 72 -31.12 -6.87 23.73
C THR A 72 -31.86 -5.89 22.82
N ILE A 73 -32.60 -6.40 21.83
CA ILE A 73 -33.47 -5.60 20.98
C ILE A 73 -34.71 -5.22 21.80
N PRO A 74 -35.15 -3.94 21.82
CA PRO A 74 -36.31 -3.57 22.61
C PRO A 74 -37.57 -4.35 22.14
N PRO A 75 -38.42 -4.84 23.07
CA PRO A 75 -39.57 -5.72 22.74
C PRO A 75 -40.51 -5.15 21.68
N LYS A 76 -40.69 -3.82 21.67
CA LYS A 76 -41.54 -3.11 20.69
C LYS A 76 -41.09 -3.33 19.24
N TYR A 77 -39.79 -3.55 19.00
CA TYR A 77 -39.24 -3.74 17.65
C TYR A 77 -38.99 -5.22 17.33
N GLN A 78 -38.93 -6.12 18.32
CA GLN A 78 -38.76 -7.56 18.09
C GLN A 78 -39.88 -8.13 17.21
N HIS A 79 -41.15 -7.74 17.47
CA HIS A 79 -42.30 -8.18 16.67
C HIS A 79 -42.18 -7.84 15.18
N LEU A 80 -41.67 -6.65 14.84
CA LEU A 80 -41.47 -6.28 13.44
C LEU A 80 -40.47 -7.20 12.73
N LEU A 81 -39.48 -7.77 13.42
CA LEU A 81 -38.55 -8.73 12.83
C LEU A 81 -39.15 -10.14 12.78
N ASP A 82 -39.92 -10.52 13.79
CA ASP A 82 -40.57 -11.83 13.89
C ASP A 82 -41.72 -12.01 12.91
N ASP A 83 -42.50 -10.96 12.66
CA ASP A 83 -43.67 -10.98 11.77
C ASP A 83 -43.27 -10.99 10.27
N ASN A 84 -42.03 -10.65 9.95
CA ASN A 84 -41.47 -10.72 8.59
C ASN A 84 -40.90 -12.12 8.23
N LYS A 85 -41.20 -13.16 9.02
CA LYS A 85 -40.77 -14.55 8.74
C LYS A 85 -41.39 -15.16 7.49
N GLU A 86 -42.44 -14.58 6.92
CA GLU A 86 -43.01 -14.96 5.62
C GLU A 86 -42.43 -14.19 4.41
N GLY A 87 -41.53 -13.19 4.60
CA GLY A 87 -41.25 -12.17 3.56
C GLY A 87 -39.80 -11.80 3.25
N THR A 88 -38.79 -12.51 3.79
CA THR A 88 -37.32 -12.40 3.55
C THR A 88 -36.56 -11.19 4.13
N PRO A 89 -35.23 -11.29 4.37
CA PRO A 89 -34.45 -12.43 4.83
C PRO A 89 -34.09 -12.27 6.31
N GLY A 90 -34.17 -13.37 7.08
CA GLY A 90 -33.57 -13.41 8.41
C GLY A 90 -32.09 -13.03 8.33
N LYS A 91 -31.58 -12.48 9.45
CA LYS A 91 -30.18 -12.38 9.89
C LYS A 91 -29.20 -12.77 8.77
N PRO A 92 -28.34 -11.87 8.22
CA PRO A 92 -27.37 -12.27 7.22
C PRO A 92 -26.65 -13.48 7.79
N LYS A 93 -26.94 -14.67 7.25
CA LYS A 93 -26.38 -15.91 7.77
C LYS A 93 -24.89 -15.73 7.61
N ALA A 94 -24.21 -15.45 8.70
CA ALA A 94 -22.77 -15.52 8.77
C ALA A 94 -22.43 -16.91 8.27
N SER A 95 -21.92 -17.00 7.05
CA SER A 95 -21.52 -18.23 6.37
C SER A 95 -22.61 -19.28 6.11
N GLU A 96 -23.76 -18.93 5.54
CA GLU A 96 -24.31 -19.90 4.57
C GLU A 96 -23.48 -19.72 3.30
N LYS A 97 -22.44 -20.55 3.14
CA LYS A 97 -21.96 -20.87 1.79
C LYS A 97 -23.22 -21.12 0.97
N PRO A 98 -23.46 -20.45 -0.18
CA PRO A 98 -24.56 -20.85 -1.03
C PRO A 98 -24.44 -22.36 -1.17
N LYS A 99 -25.45 -23.10 -0.68
CA LYS A 99 -25.61 -24.53 -0.99
C LYS A 99 -25.34 -24.57 -2.47
N ALA A 100 -24.29 -25.28 -2.88
CA ALA A 100 -23.86 -25.38 -4.26
C ALA A 100 -25.13 -25.59 -5.09
N SER A 101 -25.66 -24.49 -5.61
CA SER A 101 -26.90 -24.47 -6.34
C SER A 101 -26.46 -25.15 -7.59
N GLU A 102 -26.90 -26.39 -7.72
CA GLU A 102 -26.67 -27.26 -8.85
C GLU A 102 -26.52 -26.38 -10.08
N LYS A 103 -25.30 -26.34 -10.63
CA LYS A 103 -25.02 -25.50 -11.79
C LYS A 103 -26.16 -25.79 -12.77
N PRO A 104 -26.93 -24.79 -13.23
CA PRO A 104 -27.79 -24.99 -14.39
C PRO A 104 -26.94 -25.73 -15.42
N ALA A 105 -27.44 -26.78 -16.06
CA ALA A 105 -26.62 -27.65 -16.91
C ALA A 105 -25.90 -26.94 -18.09
N GLY A 106 -26.08 -25.63 -18.24
CA GLY A 106 -25.32 -24.75 -19.14
C GLY A 106 -24.72 -23.49 -18.49
N ALA A 107 -24.55 -23.42 -17.16
CA ALA A 107 -23.85 -22.31 -16.51
C ALA A 107 -22.34 -22.46 -16.69
N GLN A 108 -21.74 -21.58 -17.49
CA GLN A 108 -20.29 -21.42 -17.61
C GLN A 108 -19.68 -21.06 -16.25
N ASP A 109 -18.39 -21.34 -16.07
CA ASP A 109 -17.69 -20.88 -14.87
C ASP A 109 -17.82 -19.35 -14.77
N PRO A 110 -18.09 -18.77 -13.57
CA PRO A 110 -18.19 -17.32 -13.44
C PRO A 110 -16.94 -16.58 -13.95
N ILE A 111 -15.77 -17.22 -13.92
CA ILE A 111 -14.55 -16.65 -14.49
C ILE A 111 -14.62 -16.63 -16.02
N ASP A 112 -15.05 -17.71 -16.67
CA ASP A 112 -15.19 -17.79 -18.13
C ASP A 112 -16.32 -16.88 -18.65
N ALA A 113 -17.44 -16.82 -17.92
CA ALA A 113 -18.56 -15.95 -18.25
C ALA A 113 -18.15 -14.47 -18.22
N LEU A 114 -17.35 -14.05 -17.23
CA LEU A 114 -16.81 -12.69 -17.17
C LEU A 114 -15.68 -12.47 -18.18
N SER A 115 -14.91 -13.51 -18.54
CA SER A 115 -13.83 -13.41 -19.52
C SER A 115 -14.36 -13.08 -20.92
N GLY A 116 -15.46 -13.70 -21.35
CA GLY A 116 -16.04 -13.45 -22.67
C GLY A 116 -16.52 -12.01 -22.90
N ASP A 117 -16.87 -11.30 -21.83
CA ASP A 117 -17.27 -9.89 -21.90
C ASP A 117 -16.10 -8.95 -22.24
N PHE A 118 -14.85 -9.37 -21.98
CA PHE A 118 -13.66 -8.59 -22.37
C PHE A 118 -13.27 -8.77 -23.84
N ASP A 119 -13.65 -9.88 -24.47
CA ASP A 119 -13.37 -10.14 -25.89
C ASP A 119 -14.23 -9.27 -26.83
N SER A 120 -15.33 -8.70 -26.31
CA SER A 120 -16.23 -7.80 -27.04
C SER A 120 -15.91 -6.31 -26.84
N CYS A 121 -14.64 -5.96 -26.65
CA CYS A 121 -14.23 -4.56 -26.75
C CYS A 121 -14.41 -4.08 -28.21
N PRO A 122 -15.17 -3.00 -28.49
CA PRO A 122 -15.13 -2.38 -29.81
C PRO A 122 -13.70 -1.89 -30.03
N SER A 123 -13.03 -2.45 -31.04
CA SER A 123 -11.74 -1.94 -31.53
C SER A 123 -11.90 -0.45 -31.78
N THR A 124 -11.33 0.39 -30.91
CA THR A 124 -11.03 1.78 -31.26
C THR A 124 -9.90 1.72 -32.28
N THR A 125 -10.29 1.50 -33.52
CA THR A 125 -9.44 1.67 -34.69
C THR A 125 -9.14 3.16 -34.80
N GLU A 126 -8.19 3.65 -34.02
CA GLU A 126 -7.50 4.90 -34.33
C GLU A 126 -6.22 4.53 -35.08
N THR A 127 -6.36 4.49 -36.40
CA THR A 127 -5.27 4.61 -37.38
C THR A 127 -4.36 5.80 -37.05
N SER A 128 -3.09 5.55 -36.73
CA SER A 128 -1.99 6.42 -37.18
C SER A 128 -0.62 5.72 -37.09
N THR A 129 -0.19 5.21 -38.25
CA THR A 129 1.16 5.19 -38.85
C THR A 129 2.44 5.14 -37.99
N ASP A 130 3.28 4.17 -38.38
CA ASP A 130 4.76 4.16 -38.39
C ASP A 130 5.55 4.09 -37.07
N THR A 131 6.12 2.90 -36.82
CA THR A 131 7.38 2.67 -36.05
C THR A 131 8.58 3.39 -36.70
N PRO A 132 9.76 3.59 -36.05
CA PRO A 132 10.21 3.08 -34.74
C PRO A 132 10.87 4.17 -33.84
N LYS A 133 11.31 3.79 -32.61
CA LYS A 133 12.57 4.19 -31.93
C LYS A 133 12.43 4.38 -30.41
N ASP A 134 13.01 3.42 -29.68
CA ASP A 134 13.97 3.63 -28.57
C ASP A 134 13.64 4.71 -27.50
N LYS A 135 13.28 4.28 -26.28
CA LYS A 135 13.98 4.58 -25.00
C LYS A 135 13.12 4.39 -23.75
N ASP A 136 13.75 3.77 -22.77
CA ASP A 136 13.34 3.58 -21.37
C ASP A 136 12.98 4.89 -20.63
N LYS A 137 11.98 4.84 -19.72
CA LYS A 137 12.05 5.27 -18.29
C LYS A 137 10.68 5.35 -17.58
N LYS A 138 10.64 4.77 -16.38
CA LYS A 138 9.64 4.85 -15.29
C LYS A 138 9.79 6.18 -14.50
N PRO A 139 9.03 6.47 -13.39
CA PRO A 139 7.59 6.73 -13.14
C PRO A 139 7.27 8.18 -12.66
N ALA A 140 5.97 8.45 -12.41
CA ALA A 140 5.37 9.15 -11.26
C ALA A 140 4.56 10.42 -11.58
N SER A 141 3.31 10.49 -11.11
CA SER A 141 2.94 11.44 -10.06
C SER A 141 1.56 11.13 -9.47
N SER A 142 1.53 11.15 -8.14
CA SER A 142 0.40 11.11 -7.22
C SER A 142 -0.50 12.34 -7.37
N ALA A 143 -1.80 12.18 -7.07
CA ALA A 143 -2.66 13.28 -6.63
C ALA A 143 -3.42 12.84 -5.36
N GLU A 144 -3.20 13.64 -4.32
CA GLU A 144 -3.45 13.45 -2.89
C GLU A 144 -4.85 13.95 -2.46
N ALA A 145 -5.40 13.33 -1.42
CA ALA A 145 -6.67 13.70 -0.78
C ALA A 145 -6.52 14.94 0.14
N PRO A 146 -7.56 15.79 0.30
CA PRO A 146 -7.62 16.72 1.41
C PRO A 146 -8.35 16.13 2.61
N ARG A 147 -7.73 16.32 3.77
CA ARG A 147 -8.19 16.04 5.14
C ARG A 147 -8.88 17.29 5.65
N ASN A 148 -9.92 17.18 6.47
CA ASN A 148 -10.22 18.19 7.49
C ASN A 148 -11.01 17.58 8.65
N GLY A 149 -10.42 17.70 9.85
CA GLY A 149 -11.05 17.41 11.14
C GLY A 149 -11.55 18.70 11.79
N GLY A 150 -12.52 18.55 12.69
CA GLY A 150 -12.99 19.54 13.65
C GLY A 150 -12.95 18.96 15.05
#